data_AF-A0A1I7VTI3-F1
#
_entry.id   AF-A0A1I7VTI3-F1
#
_cell.length_a   1.000
_cell.length_b   1.000
_cell.length_c   1.000
_cell.angle_alpha   90.00
_cell.angle_beta   90.00
_cell.angle_gamma   90.00
#
_symmetry.space_group_name_H-M   'P 1'
#
loop_
_entity.id
_entity.type
_entity.pdbx_description
1 polymer ?
#
loop_
_entity_poly.entity_id
_entity_poly.type
_entity_poly.pdbx_seq_one_letter_code
_entity_poly.pdbx_strand_id
1 'polypeptide(L)'
;MGHRVLRHISSFHSSLTLSSKHSHVWDIFASVALVRPPFTAPPMSDIEKRYHDFMLQRELEDSLRCDFELRQLRDERLLKERARLKLGGEEANPEEEIGILASVDEENWRKEAGRIRKKLAIGDLTKFSKADTRSLQRKIDEFLVLIVCQKFGRKDGYRSPWHLPQLRILPGESLKQTSERCLKELFSIEIHGKGINSAPFSVYFYCYPAQLRQRLKTHSRGAAVFFFKALYMNRVPLVANKDEVADYKWVNAEEFAASVRHKMSYLRALSTLFPSYLLAKNSFEYAEETKSHKTRSETEVLK
;
A
#
# COMPACT_ATOMS: atom_id res chain seq x y z
N MET A 1 -29.58 -1.25 32.92
CA MET A 1 -29.58 -1.61 31.48
C MET A 1 -28.13 -1.69 31.02
N GLY A 2 -27.50 -2.86 31.15
CA GLY A 2 -26.06 -3.05 30.92
C GLY A 2 -25.81 -4.16 29.90
N HIS A 3 -25.09 -3.81 28.84
CA HIS A 3 -24.89 -4.60 27.64
C HIS A 3 -24.13 -5.91 27.89
N ARG A 4 -24.71 -7.03 27.46
CA ARG A 4 -24.12 -8.37 27.49
C ARG A 4 -23.22 -8.55 26.27
N VAL A 5 -21.91 -8.44 26.45
CA VAL A 5 -20.92 -8.70 25.40
C VAL A 5 -20.83 -10.20 25.15
N LEU A 6 -21.46 -10.69 24.08
CA LEU A 6 -21.32 -12.06 23.62
C LEU A 6 -19.96 -12.25 22.94
N ARG A 7 -18.97 -12.71 23.72
CA ARG A 7 -17.71 -13.25 23.17
C ARG A 7 -17.99 -14.66 22.65
N HIS A 8 -18.18 -14.80 21.34
CA HIS A 8 -18.16 -16.11 20.69
C HIS A 8 -16.71 -16.59 20.59
N ILE A 9 -16.23 -17.23 21.64
CA ILE A 9 -15.00 -18.02 21.61
C ILE A 9 -15.42 -19.41 21.12
N SER A 10 -15.14 -19.73 19.86
CA SER A 10 -15.24 -21.10 19.37
C SER A 10 -14.09 -21.91 19.97
N SER A 11 -14.34 -22.64 21.05
CA SER A 11 -13.40 -23.64 21.56
C SER A 11 -13.39 -24.82 20.59
N PHE A 12 -12.22 -25.14 20.05
CA PHE A 12 -12.00 -26.43 19.40
C PHE A 12 -11.41 -27.38 20.43
N HIS A 13 -12.24 -28.28 20.96
CA HIS A 13 -11.77 -29.44 21.69
C HIS A 13 -11.08 -30.38 20.68
N SER A 14 -9.77 -30.57 20.85
CA SER A 14 -9.03 -31.65 20.23
C SER A 14 -9.36 -32.96 20.96
N SER A 15 -10.33 -33.72 20.46
CA SER A 15 -10.49 -35.13 20.80
C SER A 15 -9.80 -35.98 19.71
N LEU A 16 -8.69 -36.62 20.09
CA LEU A 16 -8.08 -37.69 19.33
C LEU A 16 -9.02 -38.91 19.39
N THR A 17 -9.86 -39.07 18.37
CA THR A 17 -10.57 -40.32 18.11
C THR A 17 -10.29 -40.76 16.68
N LEU A 18 -9.45 -41.79 16.54
CA LEU A 18 -9.30 -42.56 15.30
C LEU A 18 -10.64 -43.25 15.01
N SER A 19 -11.44 -42.69 14.12
CA SER A 19 -12.55 -43.37 13.47
C SER A 19 -12.41 -43.20 11.96
N SER A 20 -11.87 -44.24 11.31
CA SER A 20 -11.84 -44.36 9.87
C SER A 20 -13.23 -44.73 9.36
N LYS A 21 -13.91 -43.77 8.72
CA LYS A 21 -14.75 -43.98 7.52
C LYS A 21 -15.05 -42.62 6.87
N HIS A 22 -14.35 -42.38 5.75
CA HIS A 22 -14.30 -41.16 4.94
C HIS A 22 -13.61 -39.95 5.58
N SER A 23 -12.29 -40.02 5.78
CA SER A 23 -11.48 -38.80 5.84
C SER A 23 -11.70 -38.05 4.53
N HIS A 24 -12.36 -36.89 4.58
CA HIS A 24 -12.44 -36.04 3.41
C HIS A 24 -11.01 -35.61 3.08
N VAL A 25 -10.44 -36.20 2.01
CA VAL A 25 -9.12 -35.81 1.52
C VAL A 25 -9.27 -34.40 0.96
N TRP A 26 -8.50 -33.46 1.49
CA TRP A 26 -8.43 -32.08 1.01
C TRP A 26 -7.09 -31.90 0.32
N ASP A 27 -7.11 -31.31 -0.87
CA ASP A 27 -5.87 -30.88 -1.50
C ASP A 27 -5.37 -29.64 -0.77
N ILE A 28 -4.14 -29.71 -0.26
CA ILE A 28 -3.53 -28.61 0.47
C ILE A 28 -2.78 -27.71 -0.52
N PHE A 29 -3.08 -26.42 -0.47
CA PHE A 29 -2.41 -25.38 -1.24
C PHE A 29 -1.82 -24.34 -0.30
N ALA A 30 -0.64 -23.84 -0.66
CA ALA A 30 -0.09 -22.64 -0.05
C ALA A 30 -0.23 -21.48 -1.04
N SER A 31 -0.78 -20.37 -0.56
CA SER A 31 -0.94 -19.13 -1.31
C SER A 31 -0.14 -18.02 -0.65
N VAL A 32 0.37 -17.09 -1.46
CA VAL A 32 1.19 -15.98 -0.98
C VAL A 32 0.56 -14.66 -1.39
N ALA A 33 0.26 -13.84 -0.39
CA ALA A 33 0.01 -12.43 -0.58
C ALA A 33 1.33 -11.68 -0.61
N LEU A 34 1.84 -11.45 -1.83
CA LEU A 34 3.01 -10.60 -2.04
C LEU A 34 2.58 -9.14 -1.97
N VAL A 35 3.11 -8.45 -0.97
CA VAL A 35 2.74 -7.10 -0.57
C VAL A 35 3.87 -6.14 -0.87
N ARG A 36 3.56 -5.05 -1.55
CA ARG A 36 4.46 -3.90 -1.73
C ARG A 36 4.03 -2.79 -0.77
N PRO A 37 4.82 -2.47 0.27
CA PRO A 37 4.51 -1.36 1.16
C PRO A 37 4.58 0.01 0.45
N PRO A 38 3.98 1.07 1.01
CA PRO A 38 4.18 2.43 0.53
C PRO A 38 5.66 2.82 0.59
N PHE A 39 6.18 3.39 -0.50
CA PHE A 39 7.54 3.92 -0.57
C PHE A 39 7.62 5.36 -0.07
N THR A 40 6.57 6.14 -0.31
CA THR A 40 6.46 7.53 0.15
C THR A 40 5.33 7.64 1.16
N ALA A 41 5.42 8.65 2.02
CA ALA A 41 4.31 8.97 2.90
C ALA A 41 3.06 9.34 2.08
N PRO A 42 1.85 8.93 2.52
CA PRO A 42 0.62 9.37 1.89
C PRO A 42 0.44 10.88 2.06
N PRO A 43 -0.31 11.54 1.15
CA PRO A 43 -0.64 12.94 1.32
C PRO A 43 -1.47 13.16 2.58
N MET A 44 -1.22 14.28 3.27
CA MET A 44 -2.02 14.69 4.43
C MET A 44 -3.46 14.95 4.01
N SER A 45 -4.40 14.51 4.83
CA SER A 45 -5.81 14.90 4.78
C SER A 45 -5.98 16.37 5.15
N ASP A 46 -7.15 16.95 4.84
CA ASP A 46 -7.36 18.38 5.07
C ASP A 46 -7.37 18.76 6.56
N ILE A 47 -7.80 17.85 7.44
CA ILE A 47 -7.69 18.05 8.89
C ILE A 47 -6.23 17.99 9.35
N GLU A 48 -5.43 17.07 8.80
CA GLU A 48 -4.01 16.96 9.12
C GLU A 48 -3.24 18.18 8.62
N LYS A 49 -3.56 18.71 7.44
CA LYS A 49 -2.97 19.97 6.94
C LYS A 49 -3.27 21.14 7.88
N ARG A 50 -4.54 21.35 8.25
CA ARG A 50 -4.92 22.43 9.18
C ARG A 50 -4.21 22.30 10.53
N TYR A 51 -4.13 21.07 11.05
CA TYR A 51 -3.43 20.83 12.30
C TYR A 51 -1.93 21.06 12.17
N HIS A 52 -1.32 20.61 11.08
CA HIS A 52 0.09 20.85 10.77
C HIS A 52 0.40 22.36 10.70
N ASP A 53 -0.43 23.13 10.00
CA ASP A 53 -0.24 24.57 9.86
C ASP A 53 -0.41 25.30 11.20
N PHE A 54 -1.40 24.89 12.01
CA PHE A 54 -1.57 25.38 13.37
C PHE A 54 -0.35 25.07 14.26
N MET A 55 0.19 23.85 14.17
CA MET A 55 1.36 23.45 14.94
C MET A 55 2.62 24.22 14.51
N LEU A 56 2.81 24.45 13.21
CA LEU A 56 3.90 25.28 12.69
C LEU A 56 3.79 26.74 13.14
N GLN A 57 2.58 27.30 13.14
CA GLN A 57 2.38 28.67 13.61
C GLN A 57 2.72 28.79 15.10
N ARG A 58 2.26 27.83 15.91
CA ARG A 58 2.59 27.81 17.33
C ARG A 58 4.09 27.63 17.57
N GLU A 59 4.73 26.74 16.82
CA GLU A 59 6.19 26.57 16.89
C GLU A 59 6.92 27.87 16.58
N LEU A 60 6.49 28.61 15.54
CA LEU A 60 7.05 29.91 15.21
C LEU A 60 6.88 30.93 16.35
N GLU A 61 5.67 31.03 16.92
CA GLU A 61 5.33 31.97 18.00
C GLU A 61 6.10 31.67 19.31
N ASP A 62 6.26 30.39 19.63
CA ASP A 62 6.96 29.93 20.84
C ASP A 62 8.49 29.87 20.65
N SER A 63 9.00 29.95 19.41
CA SER A 63 10.43 29.84 19.10
C SER A 63 11.22 31.13 19.31
N LEU A 64 12.50 30.97 19.64
CA LEU A 64 13.47 32.06 19.60
C LEU A 64 13.97 32.26 18.17
N ARG A 65 14.41 33.49 17.87
CA ARG A 65 15.01 33.79 16.56
C ARG A 65 16.25 32.96 16.33
N CYS A 66 16.33 32.32 15.16
CA CYS A 66 17.49 31.54 14.78
C CYS A 66 18.63 32.41 14.24
N ASP A 67 19.84 31.86 14.15
CA ASP A 67 21.03 32.59 13.67
C ASP A 67 20.83 33.18 12.27
N PHE A 68 20.09 32.50 11.40
CA PHE A 68 19.76 32.99 10.06
C PHE A 68 18.90 34.25 10.11
N GLU A 69 17.86 34.26 10.95
CA GLU A 69 16.99 35.44 11.13
C GLU A 69 17.75 36.60 11.79
N LEU A 70 18.60 36.31 12.78
CA LEU A 70 19.46 37.31 13.41
C LEU A 70 20.42 37.95 12.40
N ARG A 71 21.03 37.14 11.52
CA ARG A 71 21.87 37.61 10.41
C ARG A 71 21.07 38.48 9.44
N GLN A 72 19.88 38.03 9.03
CA GLN A 72 19.03 38.79 8.12
C GLN A 72 18.68 40.18 8.66
N LEU A 73 18.35 40.29 9.96
CA LEU A 73 18.05 41.56 10.61
C LEU A 73 19.27 42.49 10.69
N ARG A 74 20.46 41.91 10.95
CA ARG A 74 21.72 42.65 10.95
C ARG A 74 22.01 43.21 9.57
N ASP A 75 21.91 42.36 8.55
CA ASP A 75 22.14 42.76 7.16
C ASP A 75 21.17 43.88 6.74
N GLU A 76 19.87 43.75 7.05
CA GLU A 76 18.86 44.78 6.78
C GLU A 76 19.16 46.11 7.48
N ARG A 77 19.67 46.08 8.72
CA ARG A 77 20.06 47.27 9.47
C ARG A 77 21.22 47.98 8.78
N LEU A 78 22.28 47.24 8.45
CA LEU A 78 23.46 47.79 7.77
C LEU A 78 23.11 48.37 6.40
N LEU A 79 22.22 47.70 5.64
CA LEU A 79 21.72 48.22 4.36
C LEU A 79 20.97 49.55 4.50
N LYS A 80 20.11 49.68 5.51
CA LYS A 80 19.37 50.92 5.79
C LYS A 80 20.29 52.07 6.20
N GLU A 81 21.26 51.80 7.06
CA GLU A 81 22.27 52.78 7.47
C GLU A 81 23.09 53.25 6.27
N ARG A 82 23.57 52.33 5.43
CA ARG A 82 24.32 52.66 4.22
C ARG A 82 23.48 53.49 3.23
N ALA A 83 22.19 53.20 3.09
CA ALA A 83 21.28 53.98 2.25
C ALA A 83 21.10 55.41 2.79
N ARG A 84 20.98 55.57 4.11
CA ARG A 84 20.83 56.88 4.77
C ARG A 84 22.09 57.74 4.64
N LEU A 85 23.27 57.15 4.81
CA LEU A 85 24.55 57.86 4.68
C LEU A 85 24.81 58.30 3.24
N LYS A 86 24.49 57.45 2.25
CA LYS A 86 24.54 57.81 0.82
C LYS A 86 23.64 59.00 0.48
N LEU A 87 22.46 59.11 1.10
CA LEU A 87 21.57 60.26 0.92
C LEU A 87 22.08 61.53 1.61
N GLY A 88 22.86 61.38 2.69
CA GLY A 88 23.47 62.49 3.43
C GLY A 88 24.78 63.03 2.84
N GLY A 89 25.32 62.39 1.79
CA GLY A 89 26.56 62.83 1.14
C GLY A 89 27.86 62.53 1.90
N GLU A 90 27.78 61.80 3.01
CA GLU A 90 28.95 61.33 3.76
C GLU A 90 29.42 59.96 3.23
N GLU A 91 30.74 59.81 3.02
CA GLU A 91 31.34 58.50 2.72
C GLU A 91 31.22 57.60 3.95
N ALA A 92 30.23 56.73 3.94
CA ALA A 92 30.08 55.67 4.93
C ALA A 92 31.31 54.77 4.89
N ASN A 93 32.15 54.83 5.93
CA ASN A 93 33.13 53.81 6.24
C ASN A 93 32.46 52.82 7.23
N PRO A 94 31.74 51.78 6.76
CA PRO A 94 31.13 50.82 7.67
C PRO A 94 32.24 50.04 8.39
N GLU A 95 32.17 49.97 9.72
CA GLU A 95 33.08 49.14 10.54
C GLU A 95 32.91 47.63 10.25
N GLU A 96 31.79 47.23 9.65
CA GLU A 96 31.47 45.84 9.32
C GLU A 96 31.27 45.66 7.81
N GLU A 97 32.06 44.79 7.19
CA GLU A 97 31.85 44.38 5.81
C GLU A 97 30.63 43.48 5.68
N ILE A 98 29.65 43.92 4.89
CA ILE A 98 28.54 43.08 4.45
C ILE A 98 29.12 42.08 3.44
N GLY A 99 29.23 40.82 3.84
CA GLY A 99 29.58 39.70 2.95
C GLY A 99 28.43 39.36 1.98
N ILE A 100 28.16 38.07 1.79
CA ILE A 100 26.97 37.64 1.06
C ILE A 100 25.74 37.93 1.92
N LEU A 101 24.72 38.57 1.34
CA LEU A 101 23.46 38.89 2.03
C LEU A 101 22.64 37.62 2.28
N ALA A 102 22.04 37.48 3.47
CA ALA A 102 21.19 36.33 3.81
C ALA A 102 20.07 36.07 2.78
N SER A 103 19.47 37.12 2.19
CA SER A 103 18.44 36.97 1.15
C SER A 103 18.96 36.42 -0.18
N VAL A 104 20.23 36.66 -0.51
CA VAL A 104 20.88 36.09 -1.70
C VAL A 104 21.13 34.59 -1.49
N ASP A 105 21.58 34.20 -0.30
CA ASP A 105 21.70 32.79 0.09
C ASP A 105 20.34 32.07 0.00
N GLU A 106 19.28 32.70 0.52
CA GLU A 106 17.92 32.16 0.46
C GLU A 106 17.42 31.97 -0.99
N GLU A 107 17.65 32.95 -1.87
CA GLU A 107 17.26 32.84 -3.27
C GLU A 107 18.02 31.71 -3.98
N ASN A 108 19.32 31.55 -3.69
CA ASN A 108 20.13 30.46 -4.21
C ASN A 108 19.62 29.10 -3.73
N TRP A 109 19.27 28.96 -2.46
CA TRP A 109 18.68 27.74 -1.91
C TRP A 109 17.31 27.44 -2.54
N ARG A 110 16.46 28.45 -2.74
CA ARG A 110 15.17 28.28 -3.44
C ARG A 110 15.35 27.81 -4.88
N LYS A 111 16.32 28.39 -5.62
CA LYS A 111 16.66 27.98 -6.99
C LYS A 111 17.12 26.52 -7.03
N GLU A 112 18.03 26.14 -6.14
CA GLU A 112 18.56 24.79 -6.05
C GLU A 112 17.49 23.77 -5.63
N ALA A 113 16.68 24.10 -4.64
CA ALA A 113 15.54 23.28 -4.24
C ALA A 113 14.55 23.09 -5.39
N GLY A 114 14.27 24.15 -6.16
CA GLY A 114 13.44 24.09 -7.37
C GLY A 114 14.03 23.16 -8.43
N ARG A 115 15.35 23.23 -8.66
CA ARG A 115 16.08 22.34 -9.58
C ARG A 115 15.96 20.88 -9.16
N ILE A 116 16.18 20.58 -7.88
CA ILE A 116 16.09 19.23 -7.32
C ILE A 116 14.65 18.70 -7.42
N ARG A 117 13.66 19.49 -7.00
CA ARG A 117 12.24 19.11 -7.07
C ARG A 117 11.81 18.78 -8.50
N LYS A 118 12.23 19.58 -9.49
CA LYS A 118 11.96 19.32 -10.91
C LYS A 118 12.67 18.06 -11.42
N LYS A 119 13.97 17.90 -11.10
CA LYS A 119 14.79 16.77 -11.55
C LYS A 119 14.27 15.43 -11.01
N LEU A 120 13.88 15.39 -9.74
CA LEU A 120 13.43 14.18 -9.06
C LEU A 120 11.90 14.02 -9.03
N ALA A 121 11.16 15.00 -9.58
CA ALA A 121 9.69 15.05 -9.55
C ALA A 121 9.10 14.87 -8.14
N ILE A 122 9.76 15.43 -7.12
CA ILE A 122 9.37 15.27 -5.71
C ILE A 122 7.99 15.91 -5.50
N GLY A 123 7.03 15.11 -5.03
CA GLY A 123 5.66 15.54 -4.76
C GLY A 123 4.69 15.40 -5.94
N ASP A 124 5.17 15.04 -7.13
CA ASP A 124 4.28 14.79 -8.28
C ASP A 124 3.84 13.32 -8.33
N LEU A 125 2.82 13.00 -7.54
CA LEU A 125 2.20 11.67 -7.51
C LEU A 125 1.50 11.31 -8.84
N THR A 126 1.21 12.27 -9.70
CA THR A 126 0.46 12.03 -10.95
C THR A 126 1.24 11.17 -11.94
N LYS A 127 2.58 11.31 -11.95
CA LYS A 127 3.50 10.49 -12.76
C LYS A 127 3.44 9.01 -12.37
N PHE A 128 3.18 8.74 -11.09
CA PHE A 128 3.14 7.40 -10.53
C PHE A 128 1.71 6.84 -10.46
N SER A 129 0.68 7.67 -10.54
CA SER A 129 -0.72 7.22 -10.52
C SER A 129 -1.14 6.51 -11.82
N LYS A 130 -0.67 6.99 -12.98
CA LYS A 130 -1.03 6.47 -14.31
C LYS A 130 -0.15 5.34 -14.85
N ALA A 131 0.83 4.89 -14.06
CA ALA A 131 1.73 3.83 -14.50
C ALA A 131 0.98 2.49 -14.72
N ASP A 132 1.55 1.65 -15.58
CA ASP A 132 1.03 0.32 -15.91
C ASP A 132 0.66 -0.48 -14.66
N THR A 133 -0.42 -1.25 -14.74
CA THR A 133 -0.89 -2.12 -13.65
C THR A 133 0.13 -3.18 -13.23
N ARG A 134 1.12 -3.47 -14.08
CA ARG A 134 2.24 -4.39 -13.82
C ARG A 134 3.46 -3.69 -13.21
N SER A 135 3.52 -2.36 -13.27
CA SER A 135 4.67 -1.59 -12.79
C SER A 135 4.64 -1.46 -11.27
N LEU A 136 5.80 -1.64 -10.64
CA LEU A 136 6.01 -1.40 -9.22
C LEU A 136 6.01 0.09 -8.84
N GLN A 137 6.25 0.95 -9.84
CA GLN A 137 6.26 2.40 -9.66
C GLN A 137 4.85 3.00 -9.65
N ARG A 138 3.81 2.19 -9.86
CA ARG A 138 2.42 2.63 -9.73
C ARG A 138 2.09 2.92 -8.27
N LYS A 139 1.35 4.01 -8.00
CA LYS A 139 0.79 4.36 -6.68
C LYS A 139 1.81 4.17 -5.53
N ILE A 140 2.93 4.88 -5.60
CA ILE A 140 4.08 4.72 -4.68
C ILE A 140 3.77 5.03 -3.21
N ASP A 141 2.67 5.71 -2.96
CA ASP A 141 2.12 6.12 -1.66
C ASP A 141 1.11 5.11 -1.08
N GLU A 142 0.63 4.15 -1.88
CA GLU A 142 -0.35 3.15 -1.45
C GLU A 142 0.27 1.77 -1.18
N PHE A 143 -0.46 0.98 -0.39
CA PHE A 143 -0.17 -0.43 -0.18
C PHE A 143 -0.72 -1.26 -1.36
N LEU A 144 0.14 -1.98 -2.08
CA LEU A 144 -0.26 -2.80 -3.22
C LEU A 144 -0.07 -4.30 -2.96
N VAL A 145 -0.96 -5.10 -3.52
CA VAL A 145 -0.91 -6.57 -3.47
C VAL A 145 -0.84 -7.13 -4.88
N LEU A 146 -0.02 -8.16 -5.07
CA LEU A 146 0.04 -8.89 -6.33
C LEU A 146 -1.13 -9.87 -6.46
N ILE A 147 -1.85 -9.78 -7.58
CA ILE A 147 -2.83 -10.79 -7.98
C ILE A 147 -2.50 -11.35 -9.36
N VAL A 148 -2.92 -12.58 -9.59
CA VAL A 148 -2.54 -13.36 -10.77
C VAL A 148 -3.72 -14.08 -11.40
N CYS A 149 -3.59 -14.34 -12.69
CA CYS A 149 -4.32 -15.34 -13.43
C CYS A 149 -3.36 -16.51 -13.73
N GLN A 150 -3.60 -17.67 -13.14
CA GLN A 150 -2.81 -18.89 -13.33
C GLN A 150 -3.46 -19.81 -14.35
N LYS A 151 -2.63 -20.54 -15.10
CA LYS A 151 -3.06 -21.58 -16.04
C LYS A 151 -3.19 -22.96 -15.38
N PHE A 152 -2.54 -23.16 -14.22
CA PHE A 152 -2.49 -24.43 -13.48
C PHE A 152 -2.05 -25.60 -14.37
N GLY A 153 -0.99 -25.41 -15.17
CA GLY A 153 -0.49 -26.42 -16.11
C GLY A 153 -1.45 -26.85 -17.23
N ARG A 154 -2.58 -26.16 -17.44
CA ARG A 154 -3.54 -26.50 -18.51
C ARG A 154 -3.08 -25.91 -19.84
N LYS A 155 -2.95 -26.76 -20.86
CA LYS A 155 -2.60 -26.36 -22.24
C LYS A 155 -3.79 -25.82 -23.04
N ASP A 156 -5.01 -25.94 -22.50
CA ASP A 156 -6.28 -25.53 -23.14
C ASP A 156 -6.48 -24.00 -23.20
N GLY A 157 -5.45 -23.18 -22.93
CA GLY A 157 -5.57 -21.72 -22.86
C GLY A 157 -6.38 -21.19 -21.66
N TYR A 158 -6.67 -22.05 -20.67
CA TYR A 158 -7.45 -21.69 -19.48
C TYR A 158 -6.80 -20.54 -18.69
N ARG A 159 -7.62 -19.56 -18.30
CA ARG A 159 -7.23 -18.49 -17.36
C ARG A 159 -8.09 -18.59 -16.11
N SER A 160 -7.44 -18.71 -14.95
CA SER A 160 -8.16 -18.64 -13.68
C SER A 160 -8.75 -17.24 -13.45
N PRO A 161 -9.82 -17.13 -12.64
CA PRO A 161 -10.21 -15.84 -12.08
C PRO A 161 -9.07 -15.23 -11.28
N TRP A 162 -9.05 -13.90 -11.13
CA TRP A 162 -8.04 -13.22 -10.31
C TRP A 162 -8.01 -13.75 -8.87
N HIS A 163 -6.84 -14.19 -8.42
CA HIS A 163 -6.59 -14.63 -7.04
C HIS A 163 -5.14 -14.36 -6.65
N LEU A 164 -4.80 -14.60 -5.38
CA LEU A 164 -3.41 -14.57 -4.92
C LEU A 164 -2.61 -15.74 -5.50
N PRO A 165 -1.31 -15.56 -5.82
CA PRO A 165 -0.43 -16.66 -6.23
C PRO A 165 -0.58 -17.87 -5.32
N GLN A 166 -0.81 -19.06 -5.88
CA GLN A 166 -0.99 -20.28 -5.10
C GLN A 166 -0.40 -21.49 -5.79
N LEU A 167 0.02 -22.46 -4.98
CA LEU A 167 0.66 -23.68 -5.44
C LEU A 167 0.31 -24.86 -4.53
N ARG A 168 0.26 -26.06 -5.12
CA ARG A 168 -0.02 -27.29 -4.38
C ARG A 168 1.20 -27.70 -3.57
N ILE A 169 0.98 -28.17 -2.34
CA ILE A 169 2.05 -28.74 -1.51
C ILE A 169 2.58 -30.04 -2.12
N LEU A 170 3.90 -30.22 -2.09
CA LEU A 170 4.53 -31.48 -2.48
C LEU A 170 4.76 -32.37 -1.25
N PRO A 171 4.82 -33.70 -1.41
CA PRO A 171 5.16 -34.61 -0.30
C PRO A 171 6.53 -34.26 0.27
N GLY A 172 6.61 -34.07 1.59
CA GLY A 172 7.87 -33.76 2.28
C GLY A 172 8.22 -32.25 2.38
N GLU A 173 7.41 -31.37 1.78
CA GLU A 173 7.57 -29.92 1.95
C GLU A 173 6.69 -29.37 3.08
N SER A 174 7.17 -28.34 3.78
CA SER A 174 6.35 -27.53 4.67
C SER A 174 5.52 -26.49 3.90
N LEU A 175 4.46 -25.98 4.51
CA LEU A 175 3.64 -24.91 3.92
C LEU A 175 4.45 -23.64 3.63
N LYS A 176 5.44 -23.33 4.48
CA LYS A 176 6.36 -22.20 4.28
C LYS A 176 7.29 -22.43 3.09
N GLN A 177 7.88 -23.62 2.96
CA GLN A 177 8.70 -23.94 1.78
C GLN A 177 7.86 -23.91 0.50
N THR A 178 6.61 -24.35 0.56
CA THR A 178 5.68 -24.27 -0.58
C THR A 178 5.38 -22.82 -0.97
N SER A 179 5.24 -21.91 0.00
CA SER A 179 5.04 -20.48 -0.29
C SER A 179 6.28 -19.82 -0.88
N GLU A 180 7.48 -20.17 -0.42
CA GLU A 180 8.75 -19.75 -1.02
C GLU A 180 8.88 -20.27 -2.47
N ARG A 181 8.59 -21.57 -2.69
CA ARG A 181 8.58 -22.20 -4.02
C ARG A 181 7.55 -21.57 -4.95
N CYS A 182 6.37 -21.22 -4.45
CA CYS A 182 5.32 -20.53 -5.22
C CYS A 182 5.85 -19.24 -5.87
N LEU A 183 6.62 -18.43 -5.16
CA LEU A 183 7.18 -17.20 -5.70
C LEU A 183 8.33 -17.47 -6.67
N LYS A 184 9.14 -18.50 -6.39
CA LYS A 184 10.24 -18.91 -7.27
C LYS A 184 9.75 -19.47 -8.60
N GLU A 185 8.73 -20.33 -8.60
CA GLU A 185 8.17 -20.94 -9.81
C GLU A 185 7.38 -19.95 -10.67
N LEU A 186 6.60 -19.07 -10.04
CA LEU A 186 5.70 -18.17 -10.77
C LEU A 186 6.37 -16.89 -11.25
N PHE A 187 7.37 -16.37 -10.54
CA PHE A 187 7.96 -15.07 -10.82
C PHE A 187 9.48 -15.06 -10.86
N SER A 188 10.12 -16.22 -10.75
CA SER A 188 11.59 -16.35 -10.67
C SER A 188 12.20 -15.40 -9.63
N ILE A 189 11.44 -15.10 -8.57
CA ILE A 189 11.88 -14.23 -7.49
C ILE A 189 12.58 -15.09 -6.46
N GLU A 190 13.84 -14.81 -6.20
CA GLU A 190 14.51 -15.27 -4.99
C GLU A 190 14.26 -14.25 -3.88
N ILE A 191 13.27 -14.55 -3.04
CA ILE A 191 13.07 -13.80 -1.79
C ILE A 191 14.12 -14.29 -0.81
N HIS A 192 15.20 -13.52 -0.67
CA HIS A 192 16.25 -13.81 0.28
C HIS A 192 15.78 -13.42 1.71
N GLY A 193 15.71 -14.39 2.63
CA GLY A 193 15.56 -14.13 4.08
C GLY A 193 14.13 -14.15 4.67
N LYS A 194 13.93 -13.38 5.77
CA LYS A 194 12.70 -13.32 6.61
C LYS A 194 11.47 -12.66 5.93
N GLY A 195 11.39 -12.68 4.61
CA GLY A 195 10.36 -11.97 3.84
C GLY A 195 8.96 -12.57 4.00
N ILE A 196 8.87 -13.88 4.27
CA ILE A 196 7.62 -14.62 4.45
C ILE A 196 7.46 -15.05 5.91
N ASN A 197 6.28 -14.80 6.47
CA ASN A 197 5.94 -15.28 7.81
C ASN A 197 5.94 -16.82 7.88
N SER A 198 6.35 -17.41 8.99
CA SER A 198 6.29 -18.85 9.22
C SER A 198 4.87 -19.37 9.42
N ALA A 199 3.96 -18.51 9.88
CA ALA A 199 2.55 -18.86 10.10
C ALA A 199 1.65 -18.31 8.98
N PRO A 200 0.67 -19.11 8.50
CA PRO A 200 -0.37 -18.59 7.63
C PRO A 200 -1.27 -17.63 8.42
N PHE A 201 -1.69 -16.53 7.81
CA PHE A 201 -2.57 -15.56 8.46
C PHE A 201 -4.06 -15.87 8.26
N SER A 202 -4.39 -16.71 7.28
CA SER A 202 -5.77 -17.10 6.98
C SER A 202 -5.82 -18.43 6.22
N VAL A 203 -6.98 -19.07 6.23
CA VAL A 203 -7.28 -20.30 5.48
C VAL A 203 -8.61 -20.18 4.75
N TYR A 204 -8.69 -20.72 3.54
CA TYR A 204 -9.91 -20.78 2.75
C TYR A 204 -10.16 -22.19 2.21
N PHE A 205 -11.36 -22.70 2.47
CA PHE A 205 -11.80 -24.00 1.99
C PHE A 205 -12.81 -23.83 0.85
N TYR A 206 -12.65 -24.61 -0.22
CA TYR A 206 -13.66 -24.70 -1.27
C TYR A 206 -13.78 -26.12 -1.82
N CYS A 207 -15.01 -26.51 -2.14
CA CYS A 207 -15.29 -27.82 -2.74
C CYS A 207 -15.10 -27.76 -4.26
N TYR A 208 -14.55 -28.81 -4.85
CA TYR A 208 -14.46 -28.90 -6.31
C TYR A 208 -15.83 -29.24 -6.92
N PRO A 209 -16.24 -28.61 -8.03
CA PRO A 209 -17.40 -29.05 -8.79
C PRO A 209 -17.28 -30.51 -9.23
N ALA A 210 -18.40 -31.23 -9.33
CA ALA A 210 -18.40 -32.67 -9.63
C ALA A 210 -17.66 -33.01 -10.95
N GLN A 211 -17.88 -32.20 -11.99
CA GLN A 211 -17.20 -32.31 -13.28
C GLN A 211 -15.68 -32.19 -13.17
N LEU A 212 -15.19 -31.30 -12.29
CA LEU A 212 -13.77 -31.09 -12.07
C LEU A 212 -13.13 -32.27 -11.31
N ARG A 213 -13.86 -32.84 -10.33
CA ARG A 213 -13.39 -34.04 -9.59
C ARG A 213 -13.20 -35.24 -10.51
N GLN A 214 -14.15 -35.47 -11.42
CA GLN A 214 -14.04 -36.54 -12.42
C GLN A 214 -12.86 -36.32 -13.37
N ARG A 215 -12.66 -35.09 -13.86
CA ARG A 215 -11.54 -34.73 -14.74
C ARG A 215 -10.18 -34.88 -14.07
N LEU A 216 -10.05 -34.43 -12.83
CA LEU A 216 -8.78 -34.49 -12.09
C LEU A 216 -8.49 -35.89 -11.53
N LYS A 217 -9.47 -36.81 -11.58
CA LYS A 217 -9.39 -38.16 -10.98
C LYS A 217 -8.89 -38.13 -9.53
N THR A 218 -9.24 -37.08 -8.78
CA THR A 218 -8.82 -36.91 -7.40
C THR A 218 -9.82 -37.53 -6.44
N HIS A 219 -9.32 -38.18 -5.38
CA HIS A 219 -10.15 -38.60 -4.24
C HIS A 219 -10.52 -37.42 -3.32
N SER A 220 -9.98 -36.23 -3.60
CA SER A 220 -10.16 -35.04 -2.78
C SER A 220 -11.51 -34.36 -3.00
N ARG A 221 -12.19 -34.03 -1.90
CA ARG A 221 -13.50 -33.34 -1.92
C ARG A 221 -13.37 -31.87 -2.38
N GLY A 222 -12.23 -31.27 -2.10
CA GLY A 222 -11.95 -29.87 -2.38
C GLY A 222 -10.51 -29.51 -2.05
N ALA A 223 -10.26 -28.20 -1.93
CA ALA A 223 -8.97 -27.65 -1.57
C ALA A 223 -9.04 -26.78 -0.31
N ALA A 224 -7.97 -26.86 0.48
CA ALA A 224 -7.67 -25.98 1.61
C ALA A 224 -6.49 -25.09 1.22
N VAL A 225 -6.73 -23.79 1.12
CA VAL A 225 -5.72 -22.79 0.72
C VAL A 225 -5.26 -22.04 1.97
N PHE A 226 -4.00 -22.18 2.32
CA PHE A 226 -3.36 -21.47 3.42
C PHE A 226 -2.66 -20.21 2.90
N PHE A 227 -2.99 -19.04 3.43
CA PHE A 227 -2.43 -17.78 2.97
C PHE A 227 -1.28 -17.32 3.84
N PHE A 228 -0.15 -17.04 3.19
CA PHE A 228 1.05 -16.46 3.77
C PHE A 228 1.22 -15.02 3.31
N LYS A 229 1.78 -14.17 4.16
CA LYS A 229 2.11 -12.79 3.81
C LYS A 229 3.60 -12.69 3.52
N ALA A 230 3.93 -12.04 2.42
CA ALA A 230 5.30 -11.79 1.99
C ALA A 230 5.49 -10.30 1.67
N LEU A 231 6.59 -9.70 2.13
CA LEU A 231 6.92 -8.31 1.78
C LEU A 231 7.88 -8.25 0.59
N TYR A 232 7.53 -7.46 -0.41
CA TYR A 232 8.36 -7.19 -1.58
C TYR A 232 9.10 -5.86 -1.39
N MET A 233 10.35 -5.96 -0.95
CA MET A 233 11.22 -4.78 -0.76
C MET A 233 12.14 -4.52 -1.95
N ASN A 234 12.26 -5.48 -2.88
CA ASN A 234 13.12 -5.34 -4.05
C ASN A 234 12.51 -4.32 -5.03
N ARG A 235 13.37 -3.53 -5.68
CA ARG A 235 12.97 -2.50 -6.65
C ARG A 235 13.05 -2.97 -8.10
N VAL A 236 13.16 -4.27 -8.32
CA VAL A 236 13.32 -4.89 -9.64
C VAL A 236 11.96 -5.28 -10.20
N PRO A 237 11.67 -5.05 -11.49
CA PRO A 237 10.46 -5.56 -12.12
C PRO A 237 10.32 -7.09 -11.97
N LEU A 238 9.09 -7.56 -11.77
CA LEU A 238 8.80 -8.99 -11.69
C LEU A 238 8.94 -9.65 -13.08
N VAL A 239 9.60 -10.80 -13.13
CA VAL A 239 9.71 -11.63 -14.33
C VAL A 239 8.78 -12.83 -14.17
N ALA A 240 7.54 -12.70 -14.66
CA ALA A 240 6.56 -13.78 -14.57
C ALA A 240 6.92 -14.95 -15.49
N ASN A 241 6.80 -16.17 -14.97
CA ASN A 241 6.89 -17.39 -15.76
C ASN A 241 5.62 -17.54 -16.61
N LYS A 242 5.77 -17.41 -17.94
CA LYS A 242 4.66 -17.41 -18.91
C LYS A 242 3.93 -18.75 -19.01
N ASP A 243 4.57 -19.84 -18.59
CA ASP A 243 3.98 -21.18 -18.67
C ASP A 243 2.90 -21.38 -17.60
N GLU A 244 3.10 -20.81 -16.40
CA GLU A 244 2.17 -20.93 -15.29
C GLU A 244 1.29 -19.69 -15.07
N VAL A 245 1.83 -18.49 -15.33
CA VAL A 245 1.13 -17.21 -15.13
C VAL A 245 0.67 -16.68 -16.49
N ALA A 246 -0.65 -16.57 -16.67
CA ALA A 246 -1.25 -15.94 -17.84
C ALA A 246 -1.19 -14.41 -17.78
N ASP A 247 -1.44 -13.86 -16.59
CA ASP A 247 -1.39 -12.41 -16.33
C ASP A 247 -1.16 -12.14 -14.85
N TYR A 248 -0.63 -10.97 -14.53
CA TYR A 248 -0.47 -10.46 -13.17
C TYR A 248 -0.67 -8.95 -13.13
N LYS A 249 -1.07 -8.43 -11.97
CA LYS A 249 -1.17 -7.00 -11.72
C LYS A 249 -1.03 -6.69 -10.24
N TRP A 250 -0.55 -5.48 -9.96
CA TRP A 250 -0.53 -4.91 -8.62
C TRP A 250 -1.81 -4.10 -8.40
N VAL A 251 -2.49 -4.37 -7.30
CA VAL A 251 -3.79 -3.76 -6.97
C VAL A 251 -3.81 -3.18 -5.58
N ASN A 252 -4.54 -2.08 -5.42
CA ASN A 252 -4.89 -1.56 -4.10
C ASN A 252 -6.09 -2.31 -3.50
N ALA A 253 -6.52 -1.92 -2.30
CA ALA A 253 -7.60 -2.61 -1.58
C ALA A 253 -8.94 -2.63 -2.35
N GLU A 254 -9.28 -1.53 -3.04
CA GLU A 254 -10.51 -1.41 -3.83
C GLU A 254 -10.46 -2.23 -5.11
N GLU A 255 -9.38 -2.08 -5.87
CA GLU A 255 -9.14 -2.82 -7.12
C GLU A 255 -9.10 -4.32 -6.82
N PHE A 256 -8.59 -4.72 -5.65
CA PHE A 256 -8.62 -6.10 -5.16
C PHE A 256 -10.06 -6.58 -4.91
N ALA A 257 -10.84 -5.83 -4.14
CA ALA A 257 -12.24 -6.16 -3.86
C ALA A 257 -13.09 -6.23 -5.14
N ALA A 258 -12.84 -5.34 -6.10
CA ALA A 258 -13.49 -5.34 -7.41
C ALA A 258 -13.09 -6.57 -8.24
N SER A 259 -11.80 -6.91 -8.29
CA SER A 259 -11.28 -8.04 -9.10
C SER A 259 -11.77 -9.40 -8.59
N VAL A 260 -11.97 -9.55 -7.28
CA VAL A 260 -12.33 -10.82 -6.64
C VAL A 260 -13.79 -10.87 -6.16
N ARG A 261 -14.63 -9.90 -6.60
CA ARG A 261 -16.04 -9.75 -6.18
C ARG A 261 -16.90 -11.01 -6.41
N HIS A 262 -16.56 -11.83 -7.39
CA HIS A 262 -17.29 -13.05 -7.70
C HIS A 262 -17.22 -14.13 -6.58
N LYS A 263 -16.31 -13.99 -5.59
CA LYS A 263 -16.17 -14.92 -4.45
C LYS A 263 -16.10 -14.18 -3.12
N MET A 264 -17.26 -13.79 -2.58
CA MET A 264 -17.37 -13.13 -1.27
C MET A 264 -16.74 -13.91 -0.12
N SER A 265 -16.84 -15.24 -0.14
CA SER A 265 -16.19 -16.11 0.87
C SER A 265 -14.67 -15.98 0.87
N TYR A 266 -14.07 -15.76 -0.30
CA TYR A 266 -12.63 -15.60 -0.47
C TYR A 266 -12.18 -14.22 0.03
N LEU A 267 -12.94 -13.17 -0.30
CA LEU A 267 -12.70 -11.82 0.24
C LEU A 267 -12.81 -11.79 1.77
N ARG A 268 -13.79 -12.50 2.35
CA ARG A 268 -13.94 -12.61 3.81
C ARG A 268 -12.72 -13.28 4.45
N ALA A 269 -12.20 -14.36 3.85
CA ALA A 269 -10.99 -15.01 4.32
C ALA A 269 -9.77 -14.06 4.28
N LEU A 270 -9.72 -13.12 3.34
CA LEU A 270 -8.62 -12.16 3.16
C LEU A 270 -8.88 -10.78 3.76
N SER A 271 -9.89 -10.65 4.63
CA SER A 271 -10.25 -9.38 5.28
C SER A 271 -9.11 -8.75 6.09
N THR A 272 -8.19 -9.56 6.61
CA THR A 272 -7.02 -9.12 7.39
C THR A 272 -5.79 -8.78 6.55
N LEU A 273 -5.88 -8.93 5.22
CA LEU A 273 -4.74 -8.70 4.31
C LEU A 273 -4.35 -7.21 4.25
N PHE A 274 -5.35 -6.34 4.13
CA PHE A 274 -5.17 -4.90 4.09
C PHE A 274 -5.32 -4.30 5.49
N PRO A 275 -4.52 -3.29 5.85
CA PRO A 275 -4.75 -2.52 7.06
C PRO A 275 -6.16 -1.95 7.13
N SER A 276 -6.80 -2.01 8.30
CA SER A 276 -8.19 -1.60 8.50
C SER A 276 -8.48 -0.14 8.10
N TYR A 277 -7.51 0.76 8.27
CA TYR A 277 -7.65 2.17 7.89
C TYR A 277 -7.81 2.37 6.36
N LEU A 278 -7.23 1.49 5.54
CA LEU A 278 -7.39 1.55 4.08
C LEU A 278 -8.80 1.12 3.64
N LEU A 279 -9.48 0.32 4.46
CA LEU A 279 -10.87 -0.07 4.20
C LEU A 279 -11.84 0.99 4.74
N ALA A 280 -11.46 1.73 5.78
CA ALA A 280 -12.30 2.73 6.44
C ALA A 280 -12.36 4.07 5.70
N LYS A 281 -11.29 4.48 4.99
CA LYS A 281 -11.29 5.69 4.13
C LYS A 281 -12.53 5.75 3.22
N ASN A 282 -13.02 4.59 2.82
CA ASN A 282 -14.08 4.47 1.82
C ASN A 282 -15.49 4.41 2.42
N SER A 283 -15.63 4.23 3.74
CA SER A 283 -16.93 4.38 4.41
C SER A 283 -17.35 5.84 4.55
N PHE A 284 -16.38 6.77 4.58
CA PHE A 284 -16.65 8.21 4.62
C PHE A 284 -17.01 8.76 3.23
N GLU A 285 -16.28 8.38 2.17
CA GLU A 285 -16.61 8.81 0.79
C GLU A 285 -17.96 8.25 0.30
N TYR A 286 -18.29 6.98 0.58
CA TYR A 286 -19.62 6.43 0.26
C TYR A 286 -20.77 7.13 1.01
N ALA A 287 -20.51 7.61 2.23
CA ALA A 287 -21.48 8.35 3.02
C ALA A 287 -21.70 9.79 2.51
N GLU A 288 -20.72 10.36 1.79
CA GLU A 288 -20.86 11.67 1.15
C GLU A 288 -21.56 11.57 -0.21
N GLU A 289 -21.25 10.56 -1.04
CA GLU A 289 -21.96 10.33 -2.30
C GLU A 289 -23.44 10.03 -2.09
N THR A 290 -23.78 9.21 -1.09
CA THR A 290 -25.19 8.90 -0.76
C THR A 290 -25.95 10.10 -0.19
N LYS A 291 -25.28 11.03 0.49
CA LYS A 291 -25.89 12.30 0.92
C LYS A 291 -26.08 13.25 -0.26
N SER A 292 -25.08 13.41 -1.12
CA SER A 292 -25.11 14.31 -2.29
C SER A 292 -26.18 13.88 -3.32
N HIS A 293 -26.34 12.58 -3.54
CA HIS A 293 -27.43 12.05 -4.38
C HIS A 293 -28.82 12.28 -3.78
N LYS A 294 -28.96 12.20 -2.46
CA LYS A 294 -30.23 12.45 -1.76
C LYS A 294 -30.64 13.93 -1.80
N THR A 295 -29.66 14.85 -1.69
CA THR A 295 -29.90 16.30 -1.77
C THR A 295 -30.24 16.76 -3.20
N ARG A 296 -29.68 16.13 -4.23
CA ARG A 296 -30.04 16.40 -5.64
C ARG A 296 -31.44 15.87 -6.01
N SER A 297 -31.82 14.69 -5.52
CA SER A 297 -33.18 14.18 -5.75
C SER A 297 -34.27 14.98 -5.03
N GLU A 298 -33.98 15.55 -3.85
CA GLU A 298 -34.96 16.38 -3.12
C GLU A 298 -35.15 17.77 -3.73
N THR A 299 -34.16 18.28 -4.48
CA THR A 299 -34.26 19.60 -5.14
C THR A 299 -34.90 19.55 -6.53
N GLU A 300 -34.91 18.40 -7.20
CA GLU A 300 -35.62 18.22 -8.49
C GLU A 300 -37.12 17.90 -8.32
N VAL A 301 -37.58 17.49 -7.13
CA VAL A 301 -39.00 17.20 -6.85
C VAL A 301 -39.79 18.46 -6.41
N LEU A 302 -39.11 19.59 -6.21
CA LEU A 302 -39.71 20.86 -5.75
C LEU A 302 -39.72 21.96 -6.82
N LYS A 303 -39.70 21.62 -8.10
CA LYS A 303 -39.95 22.56 -9.21
C LYS A 303 -41.11 22.13 -10.08
#